data_AF-A0AAE5H4I5-F1
#
_entry.id   AF-A0AAE5H4I5-F1
#
_cell.length_a   1.000
_cell.length_b   1.000
_cell.length_c   1.000
_cell.angle_alpha   90.00
_cell.angle_beta   90.00
_cell.angle_gamma   90.00
#
_symmetry.space_group_name_H-M   'P 1'
#
loop_
_entity.id
_entity.type
_entity.pdbx_description
1 polymer ?
#
loop_
_entity_poly.entity_id
_entity_poly.type
_entity_poly.pdbx_seq_one_letter_code
_entity_poly.pdbx_strand_id
1 'polypeptide(L)'
;MEHKRIKRGKHKEGLYNIQHINALHSNLKKWINRFNGVATKYISIYIKWFKWLQIFDTDKERIKAKNFMIQSNVAHSSVKVKDLKNREPLYV
;
A
#
# COMPACT_ATOMS: atom_id res chain seq x y z
N MET A 1 5.55 9.29 -25.00
CA MET A 1 4.91 9.75 -23.74
C MET A 1 4.82 11.26 -23.77
N GLU A 2 3.67 11.83 -23.43
CA GLU A 2 3.49 13.28 -23.36
C GLU A 2 4.08 13.81 -22.04
N HIS A 3 5.01 14.76 -22.11
CA HIS A 3 5.63 15.35 -20.91
C HIS A 3 4.72 16.43 -20.33
N LYS A 4 4.22 16.23 -19.10
CA LYS A 4 3.40 17.22 -18.39
C LYS A 4 4.30 18.14 -17.55
N ARG A 5 4.15 19.45 -17.72
CA ARG A 5 4.97 20.48 -17.05
C ARG A 5 4.08 21.48 -16.30
N ILE A 6 4.26 21.54 -14.98
CA ILE A 6 3.61 22.55 -14.15
C ILE A 6 4.16 23.94 -14.49
N LYS A 7 3.24 24.87 -14.80
CA LYS A 7 3.57 26.27 -15.13
C LYS A 7 4.31 26.96 -13.97
N ARG A 8 5.24 27.86 -14.30
CA ARG A 8 6.01 28.65 -13.32
C ARG A 8 5.04 29.45 -12.43
N GLY A 9 5.32 29.51 -11.13
CA GLY A 9 4.45 30.17 -10.13
C GLY A 9 3.23 29.34 -9.69
N LYS A 10 3.03 28.13 -10.25
CA LYS A 10 2.00 27.18 -9.79
C LYS A 10 2.66 25.95 -9.19
N HIS A 11 2.00 25.36 -8.19
CA HIS A 11 2.45 24.14 -7.52
C HIS A 11 1.64 22.89 -7.90
N LYS A 12 0.54 23.08 -8.64
CA LYS A 12 -0.37 22.00 -9.06
C LYS A 12 -0.91 22.28 -10.47
N GLU A 13 -1.06 21.22 -11.24
CA GLU A 13 -1.71 21.22 -12.55
C GLU A 13 -2.62 19.99 -12.65
N GLY A 14 -3.94 20.18 -12.56
CA GLY A 14 -4.90 19.09 -12.53
C GLY A 14 -4.67 18.14 -11.36
N LEU A 15 -4.42 16.87 -11.65
CA LEU A 15 -4.12 15.83 -10.65
C LEU A 15 -2.66 15.87 -10.16
N TYR A 16 -1.78 16.59 -10.85
CA TYR A 16 -0.35 16.59 -10.57
C TYR A 16 0.02 17.71 -9.61
N ASN A 17 0.56 17.35 -8.44
CA ASN A 17 1.10 18.30 -7.46
C ASN A 17 2.61 18.08 -7.31
N ILE A 18 3.38 19.16 -7.42
CA ILE A 18 4.85 19.10 -7.36
C ILE A 18 5.36 18.57 -6.01
N GLN A 19 4.68 18.89 -4.92
CA GLN A 19 5.07 18.41 -3.59
C GLN A 19 4.86 16.90 -3.45
N HIS A 20 3.78 16.38 -4.04
CA HIS A 20 3.52 14.94 -4.05
C HIS A 20 4.59 14.18 -4.85
N ILE A 21 4.98 14.72 -6.01
CA ILE A 21 6.07 14.16 -6.84
C ILE A 21 7.41 14.22 -6.08
N ASN A 22 7.71 15.34 -5.43
CA ASN A 22 8.92 15.51 -4.63
C ASN A 22 8.98 14.52 -3.45
N ALA A 23 7.86 14.32 -2.75
CA ALA A 23 7.74 13.34 -1.68
C ALA A 23 7.98 11.91 -2.21
N LEU A 24 7.35 11.54 -3.32
CA LEU A 24 7.56 10.24 -3.97
C LEU A 24 9.03 10.01 -4.33
N HIS A 25 9.69 11.01 -4.93
CA HIS A 25 11.11 10.93 -5.27
C HIS A 25 12.01 10.82 -4.04
N SER A 26 11.71 11.57 -2.98
CA SER A 26 12.44 11.51 -1.70
C SER A 26 12.32 10.13 -1.06
N ASN A 27 11.10 9.57 -1.02
CA ASN A 27 10.84 8.24 -0.48
C ASN A 27 11.55 7.15 -1.29
N LEU A 28 11.52 7.25 -2.63
CA LEU A 28 12.23 6.31 -3.51
C LEU A 28 13.74 6.34 -3.25
N LYS A 29 14.34 7.53 -3.17
CA LYS A 29 15.77 7.67 -2.85
C LYS A 29 16.12 7.04 -1.52
N LYS A 30 15.36 7.36 -0.45
CA LYS A 30 15.58 6.77 0.89
C LYS A 30 15.45 5.25 0.86
N TRP A 31 14.48 4.72 0.13
CA TRP A 31 14.22 3.29 0.03
C TRP A 31 15.33 2.54 -0.72
N ILE A 32 15.79 3.10 -1.87
CA ILE A 32 16.88 2.53 -2.69
C ILE A 32 18.21 2.56 -1.95
N ASN A 33 18.48 3.58 -1.11
CA ASN A 33 19.76 3.74 -0.40
C ASN A 33 20.14 2.55 0.51
N ARG A 34 19.19 1.64 0.79
CA ARG A 34 19.42 0.41 1.56
C ARG A 34 20.06 -0.71 0.73
N PHE A 35 19.98 -0.62 -0.59
CA PHE A 35 20.47 -1.64 -1.53
C PHE A 35 21.78 -1.19 -2.17
N ASN A 36 22.84 -1.06 -1.38
CA ASN A 36 24.17 -0.74 -1.91
C ASN A 36 24.83 -2.03 -2.42
N GLY A 37 25.31 -2.02 -3.68
CA GLY A 37 26.04 -3.14 -4.29
C GLY A 37 25.19 -4.15 -5.08
N VAL A 38 23.88 -3.94 -5.22
CA VAL A 38 23.06 -4.81 -6.07
C VAL A 38 23.18 -4.42 -7.53
N ALA A 39 23.28 -5.42 -8.41
CA ALA A 39 23.32 -5.22 -9.85
C ALA A 39 22.09 -4.44 -10.36
N THR A 40 22.35 -3.38 -11.13
CA THR A 40 21.35 -2.50 -11.74
C THR A 40 20.38 -3.24 -12.68
N LYS A 41 20.73 -4.44 -13.16
CA LYS A 41 19.85 -5.31 -13.96
C LYS A 41 18.51 -5.62 -13.27
N TYR A 42 18.45 -5.54 -11.94
CA TYR A 42 17.24 -5.80 -11.16
C TYR A 42 16.48 -4.52 -10.77
N ILE A 43 16.90 -3.34 -11.21
CA ILE A 43 16.27 -2.05 -10.83
C ILE A 43 14.77 -2.01 -11.15
N SER A 44 14.35 -2.67 -12.24
CA SER A 44 12.94 -2.76 -12.63
C SER A 44 12.10 -3.53 -11.59
N ILE A 45 12.66 -4.56 -10.97
CA ILE A 45 12.02 -5.34 -9.90
C ILE A 45 11.96 -4.50 -8.62
N TYR A 46 13.04 -3.80 -8.28
CA TYR A 46 13.09 -2.89 -7.13
C TYR A 46 12.02 -1.79 -7.22
N ILE A 47 11.86 -1.16 -8.39
CA ILE A 47 10.82 -0.13 -8.59
C ILE A 47 9.41 -0.73 -8.45
N LYS A 48 9.18 -1.95 -8.94
CA LYS A 48 7.88 -2.65 -8.73
C LYS A 48 7.62 -2.89 -7.25
N TRP A 49 8.62 -3.33 -6.50
CA TRP A 49 8.51 -3.55 -5.05
C TRP A 49 8.25 -2.24 -4.30
N PHE A 50 8.96 -1.17 -4.64
CA PHE A 50 8.69 0.16 -4.08
C PHE A 50 7.25 0.62 -4.34
N LYS A 51 6.75 0.46 -5.58
CA LYS A 51 5.36 0.79 -5.92
C LYS A 51 4.37 0.00 -5.09
N TRP A 52 4.59 -1.30 -4.92
CA TRP A 52 3.76 -2.16 -4.09
C TRP A 52 3.72 -1.65 -2.64
N LEU A 53 4.87 -1.30 -2.05
CA LEU A 53 4.94 -0.75 -0.70
C LEU A 53 4.22 0.59 -0.56
N GLN A 54 4.32 1.49 -1.55
CA GLN A 54 3.65 2.80 -1.51
C GLN A 54 2.11 2.69 -1.55
N ILE A 55 1.55 1.62 -2.10
CA ILE A 55 0.09 1.38 -2.07
C ILE A 55 -0.40 1.17 -0.63
N PHE A 56 0.36 0.42 0.18
CA PHE A 56 -0.04 0.10 1.55
C PHE A 56 0.33 1.16 2.60
N ASP A 57 1.19 2.11 2.24
CA ASP A 57 1.71 3.14 3.14
C ASP A 57 0.69 4.26 3.44
N THR A 58 -0.41 4.34 2.67
CA THR A 58 -1.48 5.32 2.92
C THR A 58 -2.36 4.80 4.06
N ASP A 59 -2.53 5.54 5.16
CA ASP A 59 -3.29 5.08 6.34
C ASP A 59 -4.72 4.59 6.03
N LYS A 60 -5.38 5.18 5.03
CA LYS A 60 -6.69 4.72 4.51
C LYS A 60 -6.61 3.33 3.87
N GLU A 61 -5.55 3.05 3.13
CA GLU A 61 -5.30 1.75 2.49
C GLU A 61 -4.91 0.70 3.53
N ARG A 62 -4.17 1.08 4.59
CA ARG A 62 -3.84 0.18 5.72
C ARG A 62 -5.09 -0.29 6.46
N ILE A 63 -6.05 0.61 6.71
CA ILE A 63 -7.35 0.27 7.31
C ILE A 63 -8.14 -0.64 6.36
N LYS A 64 -8.15 -0.33 5.05
CA LYS A 64 -8.83 -1.14 4.05
C LYS A 64 -8.22 -2.55 3.90
N ALA A 65 -6.90 -2.67 3.94
CA ALA A 65 -6.17 -3.93 3.89
C ALA A 65 -6.40 -4.76 5.15
N LYS A 66 -6.41 -4.14 6.34
CA LYS A 66 -6.80 -4.80 7.60
C LYS A 66 -8.24 -5.32 7.54
N ASN A 67 -9.18 -4.48 7.07
CA ASN A 67 -10.58 -4.87 6.94
C ASN A 67 -10.76 -6.00 5.92
N PHE A 68 -10.07 -5.94 4.79
CA PHE A 68 -10.06 -7.00 3.78
C PHE A 68 -9.52 -8.32 4.35
N MET A 69 -8.42 -8.28 5.09
CA MET A 69 -7.82 -9.46 5.72
C MET A 69 -8.74 -10.09 6.77
N ILE A 70 -9.42 -9.26 7.59
CA ILE A 70 -10.42 -9.74 8.55
C ILE A 70 -11.60 -10.39 7.80
N GLN A 71 -12.15 -9.74 6.79
CA GLN A 71 -13.29 -10.27 6.02
C GLN A 71 -12.95 -11.56 5.28
N SER A 72 -11.75 -11.67 4.70
CA SER A 72 -11.29 -12.88 4.02
C SER A 72 -11.21 -14.08 4.98
N ASN A 73 -10.75 -13.87 6.21
CA ASN A 73 -10.67 -14.93 7.21
C ASN A 73 -12.02 -15.24 7.87
N VAL A 74 -12.86 -14.22 8.07
CA VAL A 74 -14.23 -14.37 8.61
C VAL A 74 -15.15 -15.09 7.63
N ALA A 75 -14.98 -14.90 6.32
CA ALA A 75 -15.78 -15.60 5.31
C ALA A 75 -15.61 -17.13 5.36
N HIS A 76 -14.48 -17.63 5.85
CA HIS A 76 -14.23 -19.06 6.07
C HIS A 76 -14.73 -19.57 7.42
N SER A 77 -15.07 -18.68 8.35
CA SER A 77 -15.68 -19.02 9.63
C SER A 77 -17.19 -19.08 9.48
N SER A 78 -17.71 -20.26 9.14
CA SER A 78 -19.17 -20.51 9.01
C SER A 78 -19.94 -20.47 10.34
N VAL A 79 -19.35 -19.90 11.39
CA VAL A 79 -19.92 -19.84 12.74
C VAL A 79 -20.59 -18.47 12.91
N LYS A 80 -21.92 -18.45 12.90
CA LYS A 80 -22.69 -17.23 13.19
C LYS A 80 -22.76 -17.05 14.70
N VAL A 81 -22.92 -15.80 15.18
CA VAL A 81 -23.03 -15.49 16.61
C VAL A 81 -24.16 -16.29 17.30
N LYS A 82 -25.25 -16.55 16.57
CA LYS A 82 -26.35 -17.40 17.03
C LYS A 82 -25.94 -18.87 17.25
N ASP A 83 -24.95 -19.36 16.51
CA ASP A 83 -24.42 -20.72 16.59
C ASP A 83 -23.48 -20.87 17.80
N LEU A 84 -22.85 -19.78 18.26
CA LEU A 84 -22.05 -19.76 19.50
C LEU A 84 -22.90 -19.66 20.77
N LYS A 85 -24.02 -18.92 20.69
CA LYS A 85 -24.87 -18.64 21.86
C LYS A 85 -25.58 -19.87 22.40
N ASN A 86 -25.88 -20.84 21.54
CA ASN A 86 -26.62 -22.05 21.89
C ASN A 86 -25.76 -23.32 21.81
N ARG A 87 -24.42 -23.20 21.84
CA ARG A 87 -23.55 -24.37 21.74
C ARG A 87 -23.48 -25.10 23.10
N GLU A 88 -23.65 -26.41 23.07
CA GLU A 88 -23.32 -27.29 24.20
C GLU A 88 -21.80 -27.19 24.49
N PRO A 89 -21.38 -27.11 25.77
CA PRO A 89 -19.97 -27.13 26.10
C PRO A 89 -19.35 -28.46 25.68
N LEU A 90 -18.30 -28.40 24.84
CA LEU A 90 -17.64 -29.58 24.26
C LEU A 90 -16.87 -30.44 25.29
N TYR A 91 -16.70 -29.94 26.51
CA TYR A 91 -16.08 -30.67 27.61
C TYR A 91 -16.88 -30.39 28.89
N VAL A 92 -17.42 -31.47 29.47
CA VAL A 92 -17.80 -31.62 30.88
C VAL A 92 -16.85 -32.62 31.49
#